data_AF-A0A7S3VYK6-F1
#
_entry.id   AF-A0A7S3VYK6-F1
#
_cell.length_a   1.000
_cell.length_b   1.000
_cell.length_c   1.000
_cell.angle_alpha   90.00
_cell.angle_beta   90.00
_cell.angle_gamma   90.00
#
_symmetry.space_group_name_H-M   'P 1'
#
loop_
_entity.id
_entity.type
_entity.pdbx_description
1 polymer ?
#
loop_
_entity_poly.entity_id
_entity_poly.type
_entity_poly.pdbx_seq_one_letter_code
_entity_poly.pdbx_strand_id
1 'polypeptide(L)'
;YGGATDRRRPSGLTQCDYASDLARIAAFVEANRASLPQHIFATDTLPQHPRTDATRARVRELTRLSVREAGHWRNAIARRVWARHAPSVPYLTFEDVAADRGRDAHLDLAHYCIDTPPFETTLALLLTAVVAHVEGEGARQPAPRLSV
;
A
#
# COMPACT_ATOMS: atom_id res chain seq x y z
N TYR A 1 -4.38 -20.17 -33.49
CA TYR A 1 -3.40 -19.17 -33.93
C TYR A 1 -4.13 -18.08 -34.67
N GLY A 2 -4.48 -16.99 -33.98
CA GLY A 2 -5.25 -15.90 -34.59
C GLY A 2 -5.15 -14.67 -33.72
N GLY A 3 -4.61 -13.60 -34.31
CA GLY A 3 -4.80 -12.23 -33.85
C GLY A 3 -3.86 -11.74 -32.76
N ALA A 4 -2.62 -11.45 -33.15
CA ALA A 4 -1.86 -10.37 -32.51
C ALA A 4 -2.67 -9.07 -32.70
N THR A 5 -3.47 -8.71 -31.70
CA THR A 5 -4.03 -7.36 -31.63
C THR A 5 -3.01 -6.51 -30.89
N ASP A 6 -2.22 -5.79 -31.67
CA ASP A 6 -1.47 -4.62 -31.24
C ASP A 6 -2.49 -3.57 -30.76
N ARG A 7 -3.03 -3.77 -29.56
CA ARG A 7 -3.68 -2.72 -28.80
C ARG A 7 -2.57 -2.04 -28.03
N ARG A 8 -2.03 -0.98 -28.60
CA ARG A 8 -1.45 0.11 -27.81
C ARG A 8 -2.54 0.60 -26.84
N ARG A 9 -2.67 -0.09 -25.70
CA ARG A 9 -3.50 0.37 -24.59
C ARG A 9 -2.98 1.78 -24.27
N PRO A 10 -3.87 2.79 -24.16
CA PRO A 10 -3.44 4.07 -23.63
C PRO A 10 -2.68 3.80 -22.34
N SER A 11 -1.49 4.39 -22.21
CA SER A 11 -0.46 4.05 -21.22
C SER A 11 -0.83 4.40 -19.77
N GLY A 12 -2.12 4.51 -19.47
CA GLY A 12 -2.68 4.76 -18.15
C GLY A 12 -3.50 3.57 -17.69
N LEU A 13 -3.14 3.02 -16.53
CA LEU A 13 -3.90 1.99 -15.85
C LEU A 13 -5.22 2.62 -15.36
N THR A 14 -6.36 2.21 -15.94
CA THR A 14 -7.67 2.75 -15.58
C THR A 14 -8.07 2.33 -14.16
N GLN A 15 -9.04 3.01 -13.55
CA GLN A 15 -9.56 2.59 -12.23
C GLN A 15 -10.13 1.16 -12.27
N CYS A 16 -10.79 0.78 -13.37
CA CYS A 16 -11.34 -0.55 -13.57
C CYS A 16 -10.25 -1.61 -13.72
N ASP A 17 -9.20 -1.32 -14.50
CA ASP A 17 -8.06 -2.24 -14.64
C ASP A 17 -7.36 -2.42 -13.29
N TYR A 18 -7.13 -1.34 -12.53
CA TYR A 18 -6.57 -1.38 -11.18
C TYR A 18 -7.37 -2.28 -10.25
N ALA A 19 -8.69 -2.04 -10.17
CA ALA A 19 -9.57 -2.80 -9.29
C ALA A 19 -9.63 -4.28 -9.69
N SER A 20 -9.67 -4.57 -11.00
CA SER A 20 -9.72 -5.93 -11.51
C SER A 20 -8.45 -6.71 -11.20
N ASP A 21 -7.28 -6.12 -11.47
CA ASP A 21 -6.01 -6.78 -11.20
C ASP A 21 -5.78 -6.97 -9.70
N LEU A 22 -6.12 -5.98 -8.88
CA LEU A 22 -6.02 -6.11 -7.43
C LEU A 22 -6.98 -7.17 -6.87
N ALA A 23 -8.19 -7.29 -7.43
CA ALA A 23 -9.15 -8.32 -7.01
C ALA A 23 -8.64 -9.74 -7.35
N ARG A 24 -7.96 -9.92 -8.48
CA ARG A 24 -7.33 -11.20 -8.84
C ARG A 24 -6.23 -11.58 -7.85
N ILE A 25 -5.38 -10.61 -7.47
CA ILE A 25 -4.31 -10.83 -6.48
C ILE A 25 -4.90 -11.16 -5.11
N ALA A 26 -5.86 -10.36 -4.63
CA ALA A 26 -6.52 -10.61 -3.34
C ALA A 26 -7.19 -11.98 -3.30
N ALA A 27 -7.99 -12.32 -4.32
CA ALA A 27 -8.64 -13.63 -4.40
C ALA A 27 -7.63 -14.79 -4.45
N PHE A 28 -6.51 -14.61 -5.15
CA PHE A 28 -5.43 -15.60 -5.15
C PHE A 28 -4.83 -15.79 -3.75
N VAL A 29 -4.53 -14.71 -3.03
CA VAL A 29 -3.97 -14.77 -1.68
C VAL A 29 -4.91 -15.50 -0.72
N GLU A 30 -6.20 -15.16 -0.75
CA GLU A 30 -7.21 -15.80 0.09
C GLU A 30 -7.35 -17.29 -0.23
N ALA A 31 -7.44 -17.65 -1.51
CA ALA A 31 -7.57 -19.05 -1.94
C ALA A 31 -6.34 -19.92 -1.62
N ASN A 32 -5.16 -19.31 -1.49
CA ASN A 32 -3.90 -20.00 -1.23
C ASN A 32 -3.39 -19.76 0.20
N ARG A 33 -4.25 -19.32 1.12
CA ARG A 33 -3.81 -18.89 2.46
C ARG A 33 -2.96 -19.93 3.20
N ALA A 34 -3.29 -21.22 3.04
CA ALA A 34 -2.61 -22.34 3.68
C ALA A 34 -1.18 -22.60 3.18
N SER A 35 -0.83 -22.16 1.96
CA SER A 35 0.51 -22.34 1.37
C SER A 35 1.36 -21.07 1.39
N LEU A 36 0.80 -19.95 1.84
CA LEU A 36 1.47 -18.65 1.94
C LEU A 36 1.96 -18.38 3.38
N PRO A 37 2.89 -17.44 3.60
CA PRO A 37 3.38 -17.07 4.93
C PRO A 37 2.24 -16.76 5.91
N GLN A 38 2.42 -17.12 7.19
CA GLN A 38 1.38 -16.95 8.24
C GLN A 38 0.90 -15.50 8.39
N HIS A 39 1.73 -14.51 8.09
CA HIS A 39 1.35 -13.11 8.14
C HIS A 39 1.56 -12.45 6.78
N ILE A 40 0.47 -11.94 6.22
CA ILE A 40 0.45 -11.19 4.95
C ILE A 40 -0.31 -9.91 5.24
N PHE A 41 0.25 -8.78 4.84
CA PHE A 41 -0.35 -7.47 5.04
C PHE A 41 -0.48 -6.76 3.71
N ALA A 42 -1.59 -6.06 3.53
CA ALA A 42 -1.74 -5.06 2.48
C ALA A 42 -1.47 -3.67 3.08
N THR A 43 -0.92 -2.75 2.29
CA THR A 43 -0.63 -1.38 2.75
C THR A 43 -1.12 -0.36 1.72
N ASP A 44 -1.45 0.82 2.21
CA ASP A 44 -1.62 2.00 1.35
C ASP A 44 -0.36 2.26 0.51
N THR A 45 -0.58 2.84 -0.67
CA THR A 45 0.49 3.46 -1.45
C THR A 45 0.96 4.71 -0.72
N LEU A 46 2.28 4.85 -0.57
CA LEU A 46 2.87 6.04 0.01
C LEU A 46 2.86 7.20 -1.00
N PRO A 47 2.64 8.44 -0.54
CA PRO A 47 2.60 9.60 -1.41
C PRO A 47 3.92 9.79 -2.16
N GLN A 48 3.82 9.94 -3.48
CA GLN A 48 4.95 10.29 -4.35
C GLN A 48 4.91 11.79 -4.56
N HIS A 49 6.05 12.49 -4.48
CA HIS A 49 6.11 13.87 -4.94
C HIS A 49 6.58 13.89 -6.41
N PRO A 50 6.05 14.78 -7.26
CA PRO A 50 6.49 14.83 -8.63
C PRO A 50 7.87 15.47 -8.72
N ARG A 51 8.77 14.82 -9.47
CA ARG A 51 10.11 15.33 -9.79
C ARG A 51 9.95 16.63 -10.59
N THR A 52 10.23 17.76 -9.96
CA THR A 52 10.19 19.06 -10.64
C THR A 52 11.36 19.91 -10.18
N ASP A 53 11.98 20.64 -11.11
CA ASP A 53 12.89 21.76 -10.82
C ASP A 53 12.13 22.98 -10.25
N ALA A 54 10.88 22.78 -9.83
CA ALA A 54 10.02 23.85 -9.41
C ALA A 54 10.38 24.32 -8.00
N THR A 55 10.10 25.58 -7.73
CA THR A 55 10.31 26.19 -6.41
C THR A 55 9.64 25.36 -5.30
N ARG A 56 10.17 25.43 -4.07
CA ARG A 56 9.61 24.72 -2.89
C ARG A 56 8.08 24.89 -2.74
N ALA A 57 7.52 26.03 -3.16
CA ALA A 57 6.08 26.27 -3.15
C ALA A 57 5.31 25.41 -4.18
N ARG A 58 5.86 25.23 -5.39
CA ARG A 58 5.26 24.40 -6.44
C ARG A 58 5.39 22.91 -6.15
N VAL A 59 6.51 22.47 -5.55
CA VAL A 59 6.64 21.10 -5.04
C VAL A 59 5.57 20.81 -3.99
N ARG A 60 5.32 21.74 -3.05
CA ARG A 60 4.24 21.58 -2.05
C ARG A 60 2.86 21.44 -2.68
N GLU A 61 2.54 22.27 -3.66
CA GLU A 61 1.24 22.18 -4.34
C GLU A 61 1.09 20.89 -5.13
N LEU A 62 2.12 20.50 -5.89
CA LEU A 62 2.07 19.27 -6.67
C LEU A 62 2.11 18.01 -5.81
N THR A 63 2.77 18.06 -4.64
CA THR A 63 2.68 17.03 -3.61
C THR A 63 1.25 16.88 -3.14
N ARG A 64 0.62 17.99 -2.74
CA ARG A 64 -0.76 18.01 -2.28
C ARG A 64 -1.70 17.43 -3.33
N LEU A 65 -1.51 17.76 -4.61
CA LEU A 65 -2.28 17.21 -5.73
C LEU A 65 -1.98 15.73 -5.97
N SER A 66 -0.72 15.30 -5.90
CA SER A 66 -0.33 13.89 -6.06
C SER A 66 -0.91 13.01 -4.94
N VAL A 67 -0.75 13.43 -3.69
CA VAL A 67 -1.32 12.74 -2.52
C VAL A 67 -2.84 12.73 -2.63
N ARG A 68 -3.45 13.89 -2.92
CA ARG A 68 -4.91 14.02 -2.90
C ARG A 68 -5.63 13.39 -4.08
N GLU A 69 -5.08 13.51 -5.28
CA GLU A 69 -5.81 13.18 -6.51
C GLU A 69 -5.35 11.85 -7.13
N ALA A 70 -4.11 11.41 -6.92
CA ALA A 70 -3.60 10.16 -7.50
C ALA A 70 -3.52 9.01 -6.49
N GLY A 71 -3.17 9.28 -5.23
CA GLY A 71 -3.06 8.27 -4.17
C GLY A 71 -4.40 7.87 -3.56
N HIS A 72 -5.23 8.85 -3.16
CA HIS A 72 -6.45 8.60 -2.38
C HIS A 72 -7.44 7.63 -3.05
N TRP A 73 -7.72 7.79 -4.34
CA TRP A 73 -8.69 6.88 -4.99
C TRP A 73 -8.14 5.46 -5.11
N ARG A 74 -6.83 5.29 -5.32
CA ARG A 74 -6.18 3.97 -5.39
C ARG A 74 -6.21 3.29 -4.04
N ASN A 75 -5.87 4.01 -2.97
CA ASN A 75 -5.96 3.51 -1.60
C ASN A 75 -7.41 3.16 -1.24
N ALA A 76 -8.39 4.01 -1.59
CA ALA A 76 -9.81 3.72 -1.35
C ALA A 76 -10.33 2.50 -2.14
N ILE A 77 -9.92 2.30 -3.40
CA ILE A 77 -10.22 1.08 -4.14
C ILE A 77 -9.54 -0.12 -3.50
N ALA A 78 -8.26 0.00 -3.15
CA ALA A 78 -7.49 -1.09 -2.57
C ALA A 78 -8.08 -1.59 -1.26
N ARG A 79 -8.40 -0.68 -0.32
CA ARG A 79 -9.10 -0.99 0.93
C ARG A 79 -10.37 -1.81 0.70
N ARG A 80 -11.22 -1.40 -0.26
CA ARG A 80 -12.48 -2.10 -0.57
C ARG A 80 -12.24 -3.46 -1.21
N VAL A 81 -11.27 -3.57 -2.11
CA VAL A 81 -10.97 -4.82 -2.81
C VAL A 81 -10.40 -5.85 -1.85
N TRP A 82 -9.40 -5.48 -1.04
CA TRP A 82 -8.80 -6.37 -0.04
C TRP A 82 -9.84 -6.81 0.99
N ALA A 83 -10.63 -5.89 1.56
CA ALA A 83 -11.69 -6.24 2.51
C ALA A 83 -12.73 -7.21 1.93
N ARG A 84 -13.00 -7.14 0.61
CA ARG A 84 -13.98 -8.00 -0.05
C ARG A 84 -13.41 -9.36 -0.46
N HIS A 85 -12.19 -9.39 -0.99
CA HIS A 85 -11.65 -10.56 -1.69
C HIS A 85 -10.58 -11.32 -0.89
N ALA A 86 -10.00 -10.70 0.14
CA ALA A 86 -9.03 -11.30 1.04
C ALA A 86 -9.22 -10.76 2.47
N PRO A 87 -10.36 -11.05 3.12
CA PRO A 87 -10.65 -10.56 4.46
C PRO A 87 -9.69 -11.09 5.54
N SER A 88 -8.95 -12.16 5.25
CA SER A 88 -7.89 -12.68 6.14
C SER A 88 -6.60 -11.85 6.11
N VAL A 89 -6.48 -10.90 5.19
CA VAL A 89 -5.30 -10.03 5.03
C VAL A 89 -5.59 -8.67 5.65
N PRO A 90 -4.92 -8.30 6.76
CA PRO A 90 -5.05 -6.98 7.35
C PRO A 90 -4.56 -5.91 6.38
N TYR A 91 -5.31 -4.82 6.32
CA TYR A 91 -4.96 -3.67 5.51
C TYR A 91 -4.46 -2.54 6.42
N LEU A 92 -3.20 -2.17 6.27
CA LEU A 92 -2.52 -1.14 7.04
C LEU A 92 -2.63 0.22 6.32
N THR A 93 -3.15 1.22 7.03
CA THR A 93 -3.36 2.56 6.48
C THR A 93 -2.30 3.54 6.97
N PHE A 94 -1.66 4.25 6.04
CA PHE A 94 -0.58 5.21 6.34
C PHE A 94 -0.83 6.60 5.76
N GLU A 95 -1.98 6.78 5.11
CA GLU A 95 -2.37 7.99 4.38
C GLU A 95 -2.28 9.26 5.24
N ASP A 96 -2.74 9.18 6.49
CA ASP A 96 -2.72 10.32 7.42
C ASP A 96 -1.31 10.63 7.93
N VAL A 97 -0.47 9.61 8.12
CA VAL A 97 0.89 9.82 8.65
C VAL A 97 1.87 10.26 7.57
N ALA A 98 1.66 9.82 6.34
CA ALA A 98 2.52 10.18 5.22
C ALA A 98 2.22 11.57 4.63
N ALA A 99 1.08 12.18 4.97
CA ALA A 99 0.70 13.52 4.51
C ALA A 99 1.63 14.64 5.05
N ASP A 100 2.27 14.43 6.21
CA ASP A 100 3.13 15.42 6.86
C ASP A 100 4.57 15.49 6.30
N ARG A 101 4.91 14.65 5.31
CA ARG A 101 6.25 14.50 4.67
C ARG A 101 6.79 15.76 3.98
N GLY A 102 5.96 16.79 3.72
CA GLY A 102 6.26 17.89 2.79
C GLY A 102 7.39 18.87 3.16
N ARG A 103 8.33 18.52 4.04
CA ARG A 103 9.38 19.44 4.53
C ARG A 103 10.80 19.16 4.01
N ASP A 104 11.14 17.90 3.72
CA ASP A 104 12.53 17.54 3.36
C ASP A 104 12.63 17.26 1.85
N ALA A 105 13.05 18.29 1.13
CA ALA A 105 13.12 18.30 -0.34
C ALA A 105 14.32 17.48 -0.84
N HIS A 106 14.07 16.24 -1.27
CA HIS A 106 15.05 15.44 -2.03
C HIS A 106 14.69 15.38 -3.53
N LEU A 107 15.69 15.06 -4.36
CA LEU A 107 15.55 15.01 -5.84
C LEU A 107 14.78 13.78 -6.33
N ASP A 108 14.87 12.67 -5.58
CA ASP A 108 14.00 11.51 -5.72
C ASP A 108 12.85 11.66 -4.73
N LEU A 109 11.65 11.68 -5.27
CA LEU A 109 10.44 12.02 -4.57
C LEU A 109 9.45 10.85 -4.49
N ALA A 110 9.83 9.70 -5.07
CA ALA A 110 9.10 8.44 -4.94
C ALA A 110 9.69 7.55 -3.85
N HIS A 111 11.01 7.61 -3.65
CA HIS A 111 11.72 6.78 -2.68
C HIS A 111 12.08 7.53 -1.40
N TYR A 112 12.47 6.77 -0.38
CA TYR A 112 13.14 7.28 0.81
C TYR A 112 14.61 6.87 0.76
N CYS A 113 15.51 7.78 1.13
CA CYS A 113 16.87 7.37 1.42
C CYS A 113 16.86 6.55 2.71
N ILE A 114 17.57 5.43 2.70
CA ILE A 114 17.78 4.61 3.91
C ILE A 114 18.45 5.50 4.98
N ASP A 115 18.12 5.27 6.25
CA ASP A 115 18.62 6.04 7.42
C ASP A 115 18.24 7.52 7.45
N THR A 116 17.13 7.89 6.80
CA THR A 116 16.54 9.23 6.96
C THR A 116 15.36 9.21 7.93
N PRO A 117 15.11 10.29 8.70
CA PRO A 117 13.99 10.33 9.63
C PRO A 117 12.63 9.95 9.01
N PRO A 118 12.29 10.33 7.76
CA PRO A 118 11.04 9.90 7.13
C PRO A 118 11.00 8.39 6.80
N PHE A 119 12.13 7.80 6.40
CA PHE A 119 12.24 6.35 6.21
C PHE A 119 12.03 5.62 7.53
N GLU A 120 12.78 6.01 8.56
CA GLU A 120 12.73 5.41 9.89
C GLU A 120 11.34 5.53 10.52
N THR A 121 10.69 6.68 10.37
CA THR A 121 9.33 6.91 10.85
C THR A 121 8.32 5.99 10.13
N THR A 122 8.40 5.91 8.80
CA THR A 122 7.53 5.04 8.00
C THR A 122 7.74 3.58 8.38
N LEU A 123 9.00 3.14 8.50
CA LEU A 123 9.35 1.79 8.91
C LEU A 123 8.86 1.47 10.32
N ALA A 124 9.06 2.38 11.28
CA ALA A 124 8.61 2.22 12.66
C ALA A 124 7.08 2.08 12.74
N LEU A 125 6.33 2.86 11.96
CA LEU A 125 4.86 2.74 11.90
C LEU A 125 4.41 1.42 11.30
N LEU A 126 5.04 1.00 10.20
CA LEU A 126 4.78 -0.30 9.56
C LEU A 126 5.02 -1.44 10.55
N LEU A 127 6.19 -1.46 11.19
CA LEU A 127 6.54 -2.48 12.16
C LEU A 127 5.64 -2.45 13.39
N THR A 128 5.27 -1.27 13.90
CA THR A 128 4.33 -1.13 15.03
C THR A 128 2.97 -1.73 14.69
N ALA A 129 2.43 -1.45 13.49
CA ALA A 129 1.15 -1.98 13.07
C ALA A 129 1.20 -3.52 12.88
N VAL A 130 2.31 -4.03 12.36
CA VAL A 130 2.55 -5.48 12.24
C VAL A 130 2.62 -6.14 13.61
N VAL A 131 3.42 -5.62 14.54
CA VAL A 131 3.56 -6.17 15.91
C VAL A 131 2.21 -6.13 16.63
N ALA A 132 1.51 -5.00 16.61
CA ALA A 132 0.19 -4.87 17.26
C ALA A 132 -0.83 -5.88 16.70
N HIS A 133 -0.79 -6.16 15.39
CA HIS A 133 -1.65 -7.16 14.78
C HIS A 133 -1.27 -8.58 15.25
N VAL A 134 0.01 -8.95 15.19
CA VAL A 134 0.50 -10.28 15.59
C VAL A 134 0.21 -10.56 17.07
N GLU A 135 0.45 -9.59 17.95
CA GLU A 135 0.16 -9.71 19.39
C GLU A 135 -1.35 -9.78 19.66
N GLY A 136 -2.15 -8.99 18.92
CA GLY A 136 -3.61 -9.01 19.01
C GLY A 136 -4.26 -10.32 18.54
N GLU A 137 -3.64 -11.01 17.57
CA GLU A 137 -4.03 -12.36 17.15
C GLU A 137 -3.57 -13.43 18.15
N GLY A 138 -2.40 -13.25 18.76
CA GLY A 138 -1.89 -14.11 19.84
C GLY A 138 -2.83 -14.17 21.07
N ALA A 139 -3.55 -13.09 21.36
CA ALA A 139 -4.56 -13.05 22.42
C ALA A 139 -5.88 -13.79 22.09
N ARG A 140 -6.09 -14.21 20.82
CA ARG A 140 -7.31 -14.91 20.36
C ARG A 140 -7.10 -16.39 20.03
N GLN A 141 -5.88 -16.92 20.14
CA GLN A 141 -5.68 -18.36 20.09
C GLN A 141 -5.96 -18.97 21.46
N PRO A 142 -6.92 -19.93 21.60
CA PRO A 142 -6.98 -20.72 22.82
C PRO A 142 -5.63 -21.44 22.95
N ALA A 143 -5.01 -21.32 24.13
CA ALA A 143 -3.76 -21.99 24.45
C ALA A 143 -3.84 -23.45 23.97
N PRO A 144 -2.82 -23.96 23.25
CA PRO A 144 -2.82 -25.35 22.82
C PRO A 144 -2.96 -26.21 24.07
N ARG A 145 -4.05 -26.98 24.15
CA ARG A 145 -4.21 -27.99 25.19
C ARG A 145 -3.13 -29.04 24.95
N LEU A 146 -2.11 -29.04 25.78
CA LEU A 146 -1.20 -30.17 25.91
C LEU A 146 -2.02 -31.31 26.50
N SER A 147 -2.39 -32.28 25.66
CA SER A 147 -2.82 -33.60 26.11
C SER A 147 -1.59 -34.38 26.52
N VAL A 148 -1.48 -34.65 27.82
CA VAL A 148 -0.72 -35.77 28.38
C VAL A 148 -1.74 -36.65 29.11
#